data_AF-T0QRH5-F1
#
_entry.id   AF-T0QRH5-F1
#
_cell.length_a   1.000
_cell.length_b   1.000
_cell.length_c   1.000
_cell.angle_alpha   90.00
_cell.angle_beta   90.00
_cell.angle_gamma   90.00
#
_symmetry.space_group_name_H-M   'P 1'
#
loop_
_entity.id
_entity.type
_entity.pdbx_description
1 polymer ?
#
loop_
_entity_poly.entity_id
_entity_poly.type
_entity_poly.pdbx_seq_one_letter_code
_entity_poly.pdbx_strand_id
1 'polypeptide(L)'
;MQRLISAYATFLGLPFGPELVSMVSSPSSLQESNVNDAIAFIEAQRQRFHYPGLALAVVQGNQTLIARGFGTKQFGQPWPKSNITVPSSSVLPGTYLLDKSPDYYGPIVISLRNGSLHFAYGAISVDLIAVSDTTFILPYDLMAAELRLAFTVPTTPGTKPTLDFSGSPAHQV
;
A
#
# COMPACT_ATOMS: atom_id res chain seq x y z
N MET A 1 -1.74 47.81 -12.07
CA MET A 1 -2.07 47.16 -10.79
C MET A 1 -0.83 46.44 -10.27
N GLN A 2 -0.31 46.92 -9.14
CA GLN A 2 0.92 46.55 -8.46
C GLN A 2 0.54 45.96 -7.10
N ARG A 3 1.18 44.87 -6.66
CA ARG A 3 1.57 44.62 -5.26
C ARG A 3 2.86 43.80 -5.26
N LEU A 4 4.04 44.39 -5.07
CA LEU A 4 4.68 44.77 -3.81
C LEU A 4 4.88 43.60 -2.84
N ILE A 5 6.09 43.02 -2.84
CA ILE A 5 6.87 42.89 -1.60
C ILE A 5 8.25 43.48 -1.90
N SER A 6 8.43 44.69 -1.41
CA SER A 6 9.71 45.40 -1.31
C SER A 6 10.48 44.82 -0.13
N ALA A 7 11.74 44.43 -0.34
CA ALA A 7 12.73 44.32 0.72
C ALA A 7 13.86 45.30 0.40
N TYR A 8 13.80 46.42 1.10
CA TYR A 8 14.73 47.54 1.09
C TYR A 8 16.03 47.10 1.76
N ALA A 9 17.17 47.19 1.07
CA ALA A 9 18.48 47.19 1.71
C ALA A 9 19.47 47.96 0.83
N THR A 10 19.38 49.29 0.89
CA THR A 10 20.49 50.15 0.50
C THR A 10 20.71 51.10 1.66
N PHE A 11 21.77 50.89 2.45
CA PHE A 11 22.63 51.95 2.96
C PHE A 11 23.81 51.34 3.73
N LEU A 12 24.91 51.12 3.01
CA LEU A 12 26.32 51.27 3.38
C LEU A 12 27.11 50.73 2.17
N GLY A 13 27.60 51.64 1.32
CA GLY A 13 28.07 51.37 -0.04
C GLY A 13 29.21 50.35 -0.16
N LEU A 14 28.86 49.07 -0.32
CA LEU A 14 29.73 48.03 -0.86
C LEU A 14 29.06 47.44 -2.11
N PRO A 15 29.77 47.34 -3.25
CA PRO A 15 29.26 46.63 -4.41
C PRO A 15 29.24 45.14 -4.09
N PHE A 16 28.08 44.61 -3.68
CA PHE A 16 27.89 43.17 -3.59
C PHE A 16 27.81 42.62 -5.02
N GLY A 17 28.93 42.07 -5.49
CA GLY A 17 29.01 41.41 -6.80
C GLY A 17 28.18 40.11 -6.87
N PRO A 18 28.06 39.49 -8.07
CA PRO A 18 27.33 38.23 -8.28
C PRO A 18 27.85 37.03 -7.47
N GLU A 19 29.01 37.17 -6.82
CA GLU A 19 29.67 36.17 -5.96
C GLU A 19 28.79 35.71 -4.77
N LEU A 20 27.91 36.56 -4.23
CA LEU A 20 27.04 36.18 -3.10
C LEU A 20 25.79 35.40 -3.53
N VAL A 21 25.42 35.47 -4.81
CA VAL A 21 24.33 34.64 -5.35
C VAL A 21 24.82 33.20 -5.48
N SER A 22 26.07 32.99 -5.92
CA SER A 22 26.67 31.64 -6.00
C SER A 22 26.95 30.97 -4.65
N MET A 23 27.02 31.75 -3.56
CA MET A 23 27.29 31.21 -2.23
C MET A 23 26.01 30.69 -1.53
N VAL A 24 24.82 31.01 -2.06
CA VAL A 24 23.51 30.58 -1.54
C VAL A 24 22.82 29.54 -2.44
N SER A 25 23.31 29.29 -3.66
CA SER A 25 22.53 28.56 -4.67
C SER A 25 23.09 27.22 -5.16
N SER A 26 24.03 26.59 -4.44
CA SER A 26 24.41 25.21 -4.72
C SER A 26 24.24 24.39 -3.45
N PRO A 27 23.49 23.26 -3.45
CA PRO A 27 23.67 22.29 -2.39
C PRO A 27 25.17 21.99 -2.34
N SER A 28 25.77 22.02 -1.15
CA SER A 28 27.20 21.71 -1.03
C SER A 28 27.46 20.40 -1.75
N SER A 29 28.56 20.27 -2.51
CA SER A 29 28.87 19.04 -3.25
C SER A 29 28.84 17.78 -2.37
N LEU A 30 29.11 17.95 -1.07
CA LEU A 30 28.93 16.93 -0.02
C LEU A 30 27.47 16.53 0.18
N GLN A 31 26.53 17.48 0.17
CA GLN A 31 25.10 17.20 0.26
C GLN A 31 24.59 16.45 -0.97
N GLU A 32 25.04 16.83 -2.17
CA GLU A 32 24.72 16.06 -3.40
C GLU A 32 25.28 14.64 -3.34
N SER A 33 26.53 14.47 -2.87
CA SER A 33 27.12 13.15 -2.64
C SER A 33 26.29 12.33 -1.65
N ASN A 34 25.94 12.90 -0.49
CA ASN A 34 25.14 12.23 0.54
C ASN A 34 23.75 11.83 0.02
N VAL A 35 23.11 12.66 -0.80
CA VAL A 35 21.83 12.35 -1.42
C VAL A 35 21.97 11.18 -2.39
N ASN A 36 23.02 11.17 -3.21
CA ASN A 36 23.28 10.07 -4.15
C ASN A 36 23.60 8.76 -3.43
N ASP A 37 24.41 8.82 -2.36
CA ASP A 37 24.73 7.65 -1.53
C ASP A 37 23.48 7.10 -0.84
N ALA A 38 22.61 7.98 -0.33
CA ALA A 38 21.33 7.59 0.23
C ALA A 38 20.43 6.91 -0.80
N ILE A 39 20.31 7.47 -2.01
CA ILE A 39 19.55 6.88 -3.12
C ILE A 39 20.09 5.48 -3.46
N ALA A 40 21.41 5.35 -3.60
CA ALA A 40 22.04 4.06 -3.91
C ALA A 40 21.84 3.03 -2.79
N PHE A 41 21.96 3.45 -1.53
CA PHE A 41 21.71 2.60 -0.38
C PHE A 41 20.26 2.09 -0.35
N ILE A 42 19.29 2.98 -0.58
CA ILE A 42 17.86 2.62 -0.60
C ILE A 42 17.58 1.61 -1.72
N GLU A 43 18.13 1.81 -2.91
CA GLU A 43 17.97 0.88 -4.04
C GLU A 43 18.58 -0.49 -3.72
N ALA A 44 19.74 -0.51 -3.06
CA ALA A 44 20.37 -1.75 -2.60
C ALA A 44 19.55 -2.47 -1.52
N GLN A 45 18.98 -1.73 -0.55
CA GLN A 45 18.09 -2.33 0.45
C GLN A 45 16.81 -2.85 -0.19
N ARG A 46 16.22 -2.11 -1.13
CA ARG A 46 15.04 -2.54 -1.89
C ARG A 46 15.28 -3.89 -2.56
N GLN A 47 16.41 -4.03 -3.25
CA GLN A 47 16.80 -5.28 -3.90
C GLN A 47 17.06 -6.40 -2.89
N ARG A 48 17.80 -6.11 -1.80
CA ARG A 48 18.13 -7.09 -0.75
C ARG A 48 16.88 -7.67 -0.08
N PHE A 49 15.89 -6.83 0.23
CA PHE A 49 14.66 -7.23 0.92
C PHE A 49 13.50 -7.56 -0.03
N HIS A 50 13.75 -7.56 -1.34
CA HIS A 50 12.76 -7.85 -2.38
C HIS A 50 11.50 -6.97 -2.31
N TYR A 51 11.65 -5.70 -1.92
CA TYR A 51 10.53 -4.75 -1.97
C TYR A 51 10.24 -4.37 -3.43
N PRO A 52 9.01 -4.57 -3.94
CA PRO A 52 8.68 -4.27 -5.35
C PRO A 52 8.88 -2.79 -5.68
N GLY A 53 8.42 -1.91 -4.79
CA GLY A 53 8.66 -0.48 -4.84
C GLY A 53 8.46 0.19 -3.49
N LEU A 54 9.06 1.37 -3.33
CA LEU A 54 8.96 2.22 -2.14
C LEU A 54 9.08 3.69 -2.56
N ALA A 55 8.49 4.61 -1.79
CA ALA A 55 8.64 6.05 -2.02
C ALA A 55 9.29 6.69 -0.78
N LEU A 56 10.29 7.55 -1.00
CA LEU A 56 10.93 8.30 0.07
C LEU A 56 10.87 9.80 -0.22
N ALA A 57 10.48 10.56 0.79
CA ALA A 57 10.61 12.01 0.84
C ALA A 57 11.52 12.41 2.01
N VAL A 58 12.57 13.19 1.72
CA VAL A 58 13.46 13.80 2.71
C VAL A 58 13.44 15.30 2.52
N VAL A 59 13.06 16.02 3.56
CA VAL A 59 12.97 17.49 3.58
C VAL A 59 13.89 18.01 4.68
N GLN A 60 14.74 18.98 4.36
CA GLN A 60 15.61 19.65 5.32
C GLN A 60 15.33 21.15 5.28
N GLY A 61 14.86 21.70 6.41
CA GLY A 61 14.37 23.07 6.46
C GLY A 61 13.20 23.27 5.50
N ASN A 62 13.35 24.19 4.54
CA ASN A 62 12.33 24.47 3.51
C ASN A 62 12.68 23.88 2.14
N GLN A 63 13.66 22.97 2.08
CA GLN A 63 14.13 22.35 0.84
C GLN A 63 13.85 20.84 0.83
N THR A 64 13.25 20.36 -0.24
CA THR A 64 13.10 18.92 -0.50
C THR A 64 14.40 18.40 -1.11
N LEU A 65 15.07 17.49 -0.41
CA LEU A 65 16.32 16.88 -0.84
C LEU A 65 16.09 15.60 -1.65
N ILE A 66 15.07 14.81 -1.26
CA ILE A 66 14.65 13.60 -1.96
C ILE A 66 13.12 13.61 -2.01
N ALA A 67 12.53 13.36 -3.16
CA ALA A 67 11.10 13.06 -3.30
C ALA A 67 10.91 12.18 -4.54
N ARG A 68 11.13 10.87 -4.37
CA ARG A 68 11.05 9.93 -5.50
C ARG A 68 10.57 8.55 -5.07
N GLY A 69 9.97 7.87 -6.04
CA GLY A 69 9.79 6.42 -6.00
C GLY A 69 11.08 5.68 -6.36
N PHE A 70 11.23 4.50 -5.79
CA PHE A 70 12.26 3.50 -6.07
C PHE A 70 11.55 2.19 -6.42
N GLY A 71 11.97 1.56 -7.51
CA GLY A 71 11.28 0.41 -8.09
C GLY A 71 9.89 0.74 -8.65
N THR A 72 9.17 -0.31 -9.03
CA THR A 72 7.79 -0.23 -9.50
C THR A 72 6.97 -1.18 -8.65
N LYS A 73 5.83 -0.72 -8.14
CA LYS A 73 4.78 -1.67 -7.77
C LYS A 73 4.55 -2.54 -8.99
N GLN A 74 4.76 -3.86 -8.87
CA GLN A 74 4.62 -4.78 -9.99
C GLN A 74 3.13 -4.96 -10.32
N PHE A 75 2.53 -3.90 -10.84
CA PHE A 75 1.17 -3.90 -11.34
C PHE A 75 1.11 -4.84 -12.55
N GLY A 76 0.27 -5.86 -12.47
CA GLY A 76 0.07 -6.81 -13.56
C GLY A 76 0.97 -8.05 -13.55
N GLN A 77 1.77 -8.30 -12.51
CA GLN A 77 2.25 -9.67 -12.30
C GLN A 77 1.05 -10.56 -11.97
N PRO A 78 0.90 -11.71 -12.64
CA PRO A 78 -0.23 -12.58 -12.38
C PRO A 78 -0.14 -13.10 -10.94
N TRP A 79 -1.24 -12.97 -10.20
CA TRP A 79 -1.33 -13.58 -8.88
C TRP A 79 -1.07 -15.09 -8.96
N PRO A 80 -0.44 -15.69 -7.94
CA PRO A 80 -0.22 -17.12 -7.91
C PRO A 80 -1.56 -17.85 -8.02
N LYS A 81 -1.62 -18.88 -8.88
CA LYS A 81 -2.80 -19.75 -8.94
C LYS A 81 -2.82 -20.64 -7.70
N SER A 82 -3.99 -20.82 -7.10
CA SER A 82 -4.12 -21.79 -6.03
C SER A 82 -3.98 -23.22 -6.56
N ASN A 83 -3.26 -24.06 -5.82
CA ASN A 83 -3.18 -25.50 -6.02
C ASN A 83 -4.09 -26.27 -5.05
N ILE A 84 -4.82 -25.57 -4.18
CA ILE A 84 -5.74 -26.14 -3.20
C ILE A 84 -7.15 -26.02 -3.77
N THR A 85 -7.85 -27.16 -3.84
CA THR A 85 -9.25 -27.20 -4.28
C THR A 85 -10.14 -27.19 -3.04
N VAL A 86 -11.04 -26.20 -2.97
CA VAL A 86 -12.04 -26.14 -1.91
C VAL A 86 -13.14 -27.15 -2.20
N PRO A 87 -13.45 -28.07 -1.27
CA PRO A 87 -14.44 -29.11 -1.51
C PRO A 87 -15.85 -28.51 -1.61
N SER A 88 -16.72 -29.15 -2.40
CA SER A 88 -18.13 -28.75 -2.54
C SER A 88 -18.94 -28.86 -1.24
N SER A 89 -18.45 -29.63 -0.27
CA SER A 89 -19.01 -29.74 1.08
C SER A 89 -18.52 -28.65 2.04
N SER A 90 -17.73 -27.68 1.58
CA SER A 90 -17.22 -26.59 2.42
C SER A 90 -18.36 -25.75 2.97
N VAL A 91 -18.23 -25.35 4.25
CA VAL A 91 -19.19 -24.47 4.95
C VAL A 91 -18.87 -22.97 4.76
N LEU A 92 -17.74 -22.66 4.14
CA LEU A 92 -17.25 -21.30 3.92
C LEU A 92 -18.06 -20.47 2.91
N PRO A 93 -18.69 -21.04 1.86
CA PRO A 93 -19.58 -20.27 1.00
C PRO A 93 -20.81 -19.77 1.77
N GLY A 94 -21.13 -18.49 1.63
CA GLY A 94 -22.28 -17.86 2.25
C GLY A 94 -22.20 -16.33 2.19
N THR A 95 -23.18 -15.69 2.82
CA THR A 95 -23.25 -14.23 2.95
C THR A 95 -22.73 -13.85 4.33
N TYR A 96 -21.80 -12.90 4.40
CA TYR A 96 -21.15 -12.45 5.62
C TYR A 96 -21.44 -10.97 5.86
N LEU A 97 -21.90 -10.63 7.06
CA LEU A 97 -22.09 -9.24 7.47
C LEU A 97 -20.94 -8.83 8.38
N LEU A 98 -20.27 -7.71 8.04
CA LEU A 98 -19.27 -7.10 8.91
C LEU A 98 -19.93 -6.57 10.19
N ASP A 99 -19.28 -6.80 11.32
CA ASP A 99 -19.73 -6.25 12.60
C ASP A 99 -19.69 -4.72 12.63
N LYS A 100 -18.77 -4.14 11.86
CA LYS A 100 -18.57 -2.71 11.77
C LYS A 100 -19.07 -2.21 10.43
N SER A 101 -20.05 -1.31 10.47
CA SER A 101 -20.62 -0.66 9.28
C SER A 101 -21.11 -1.66 8.22
N PRO A 102 -21.99 -2.61 8.57
CA PRO A 102 -22.48 -3.65 7.63
C PRO A 102 -23.10 -3.06 6.35
N ASP A 103 -23.63 -1.84 6.42
CA ASP A 103 -24.31 -1.19 5.31
C ASP A 103 -23.38 -0.37 4.40
N TYR A 104 -22.09 -0.21 4.73
CA TYR A 104 -21.19 0.70 3.99
C TYR A 104 -20.96 0.24 2.55
N TYR A 105 -20.71 -1.05 2.35
CA TYR A 105 -20.65 -1.69 1.02
C TYR A 105 -21.59 -2.90 0.91
N GLY A 106 -22.46 -3.10 1.90
CA GLY A 106 -23.34 -4.27 2.01
C GLY A 106 -22.61 -5.52 2.48
N PRO A 107 -23.20 -6.71 2.29
CA PRO A 107 -22.58 -7.97 2.71
C PRO A 107 -21.39 -8.36 1.85
N ILE A 108 -20.46 -9.11 2.44
CA ILE A 108 -19.47 -9.90 1.71
C ILE A 108 -20.16 -11.19 1.26
N VAL A 109 -20.11 -11.51 -0.02
CA VAL A 109 -20.64 -12.76 -0.56
C VAL A 109 -19.48 -13.67 -0.97
N ILE A 110 -19.42 -14.84 -0.35
CA ILE A 110 -18.47 -15.91 -0.70
C ILE A 110 -19.25 -17.00 -1.43
N SER A 111 -18.86 -17.33 -2.65
CA SER A 111 -19.49 -18.42 -3.43
C SER A 111 -18.44 -19.42 -3.90
N LEU A 112 -18.76 -20.71 -3.96
CA LEU A 112 -17.85 -21.71 -4.51
C LEU A 112 -18.06 -21.85 -6.02
N ARG A 113 -16.99 -21.73 -6.81
CA ARG A 113 -17.02 -21.89 -8.27
C ARG A 113 -15.77 -22.64 -8.71
N ASN A 114 -15.94 -23.74 -9.44
CA ASN A 114 -14.82 -24.54 -9.98
C ASN A 114 -13.73 -24.90 -8.95
N GLY A 115 -14.13 -25.17 -7.69
CA GLY A 115 -13.19 -25.52 -6.63
C GLY A 115 -12.43 -24.34 -6.01
N SER A 116 -12.80 -23.09 -6.33
CA SER A 116 -12.25 -21.87 -5.73
C SER A 116 -13.35 -21.02 -5.10
N LEU A 117 -13.02 -20.28 -4.04
CA LEU A 117 -13.96 -19.33 -3.45
C LEU A 117 -13.92 -18.02 -4.23
N HIS A 118 -15.07 -17.59 -4.73
CA HIS A 118 -15.29 -16.29 -5.33
C HIS A 118 -15.77 -15.31 -4.28
N PHE A 119 -15.07 -14.20 -4.13
CA PHE A 119 -15.35 -13.11 -3.19
C PHE A 119 -16.00 -11.94 -3.93
N ALA A 120 -17.12 -11.45 -3.39
CA ALA A 120 -17.77 -10.23 -3.84
C ALA A 120 -18.06 -9.29 -2.66
N TYR A 121 -17.64 -8.04 -2.75
CA TYR A 121 -17.87 -7.00 -1.74
C TYR A 121 -17.77 -5.60 -2.37
N GLY A 122 -18.86 -4.84 -2.38
CA GLY A 122 -18.93 -3.58 -3.12
C GLY A 122 -18.56 -3.77 -4.61
N ALA A 123 -17.54 -3.04 -5.07
CA ALA A 123 -17.03 -3.14 -6.45
C ALA A 123 -15.98 -4.25 -6.65
N ILE A 124 -15.55 -4.93 -5.58
CA ILE A 124 -14.54 -6.00 -5.65
C ILE A 124 -15.26 -7.32 -5.98
N SER A 125 -14.83 -7.98 -7.05
CA SER A 125 -15.31 -9.30 -7.46
C SER A 125 -14.14 -10.11 -8.04
N VAL A 126 -13.63 -11.06 -7.26
CA VAL A 126 -12.40 -11.83 -7.60
C VAL A 126 -12.47 -13.25 -7.04
N ASP A 127 -11.75 -14.17 -7.67
CA ASP A 127 -11.51 -15.50 -7.11
C ASP A 127 -10.37 -15.43 -6.09
N LEU A 128 -10.61 -15.97 -4.91
CA LEU A 128 -9.64 -16.05 -3.82
C LEU A 128 -8.60 -17.14 -4.09
N ILE A 129 -7.39 -16.90 -3.61
CA ILE A 129 -6.29 -17.87 -3.72
C ILE A 129 -6.18 -18.59 -2.37
N ALA A 130 -6.53 -19.86 -2.32
CA ALA A 130 -6.40 -20.66 -1.10
C ALA A 130 -4.92 -20.88 -0.75
N VAL A 131 -4.58 -20.59 0.50
CA VAL A 131 -3.27 -20.86 1.14
C VAL A 131 -3.37 -22.06 2.08
N SER A 132 -4.53 -22.24 2.70
CA SER A 132 -4.93 -23.41 3.47
C SER A 132 -6.45 -23.58 3.38
N ASP A 133 -7.00 -24.56 4.10
CA ASP A 133 -8.45 -24.83 4.14
C ASP A 133 -9.27 -23.64 4.69
N THR A 134 -8.65 -22.76 5.47
CA THR A 134 -9.32 -21.62 6.13
C THR A 134 -8.65 -20.28 5.88
N THR A 135 -7.52 -20.23 5.17
CA THR A 135 -6.79 -18.99 4.88
C THR A 135 -6.67 -18.76 3.39
N PHE A 136 -7.04 -17.57 2.96
CA PHE A 136 -7.12 -17.18 1.55
C PHE A 136 -6.47 -15.82 1.32
N ILE A 137 -5.88 -15.62 0.16
CA ILE A 137 -5.42 -14.30 -0.30
C ILE A 137 -6.54 -13.67 -1.14
N LEU A 138 -6.83 -12.39 -0.89
CA LEU A 138 -7.62 -11.55 -1.77
C LEU A 138 -6.68 -10.92 -2.81
N PRO A 139 -6.70 -11.37 -4.09
CA PRO A 139 -5.79 -10.87 -5.12
C PRO A 139 -6.21 -9.49 -5.63
N TYR A 140 -6.16 -8.49 -4.75
CA TYR A 140 -6.61 -7.14 -5.05
C TYR A 140 -5.54 -6.12 -4.71
N ASP A 141 -5.09 -5.38 -5.73
CA ASP A 141 -3.86 -4.61 -5.66
C ASP A 141 -4.04 -3.19 -5.08
N LEU A 142 -4.62 -3.09 -3.88
CA LEU A 142 -4.81 -1.80 -3.20
C LEU A 142 -3.57 -1.29 -2.48
N MET A 143 -2.70 -2.19 -2.02
CA MET A 143 -1.61 -1.87 -1.09
C MET A 143 -0.38 -2.74 -1.36
N ALA A 144 0.73 -2.42 -0.72
CA ALA A 144 1.98 -3.18 -0.88
C ALA A 144 1.95 -4.57 -0.19
N ALA A 145 1.00 -4.77 0.73
CA ALA A 145 0.83 -6.02 1.46
C ALA A 145 -0.28 -6.88 0.84
N GLU A 146 -0.08 -8.21 0.85
CA GLU A 146 -1.11 -9.17 0.51
C GLU A 146 -2.23 -9.13 1.56
N LEU A 147 -3.48 -8.92 1.11
CA LEU A 147 -4.61 -9.00 2.02
C LEU A 147 -5.00 -10.47 2.23
N ARG A 148 -4.91 -10.93 3.48
CA ARG A 148 -5.28 -12.28 3.89
C ARG A 148 -6.65 -12.28 4.55
N LEU A 149 -7.48 -13.23 4.14
CA LEU A 149 -8.78 -13.54 4.69
C LEU A 149 -8.66 -14.83 5.49
N ALA A 150 -9.04 -14.78 6.77
CA ALA A 150 -9.01 -15.95 7.64
C ALA A 150 -10.43 -16.33 8.06
N PHE A 151 -10.79 -17.60 7.88
CA PHE A 151 -12.05 -18.15 8.34
C PHE A 151 -11.84 -18.88 9.67
N THR A 152 -12.70 -18.60 10.64
CA THR A 152 -12.84 -19.42 11.84
C THR A 152 -14.03 -20.34 11.66
N VAL A 153 -13.78 -21.65 11.58
CA VAL A 153 -14.84 -22.67 11.51
C VAL A 153 -15.02 -23.26 12.92
N PRO A 154 -16.17 -23.06 13.57
CA PRO A 154 -16.45 -23.63 14.88
C PRO A 154 -16.47 -25.16 14.84
N THR A 155 -16.04 -25.80 15.92
CA THR A 155 -16.14 -27.27 16.10
C THR A 155 -17.53 -27.72 16.55
N THR A 156 -18.37 -26.79 17.01
CA THR A 156 -19.74 -27.05 17.44
C THR A 156 -20.65 -27.19 16.23
N PRO A 157 -21.38 -28.32 16.08
CA PRO A 157 -22.32 -28.50 14.98
C PRO A 157 -23.39 -27.40 14.95
N GLY A 158 -23.67 -26.87 13.77
CA GLY A 158 -24.70 -25.84 13.56
C GLY A 158 -24.23 -24.39 13.80
N THR A 159 -23.03 -24.18 14.36
CA THR A 159 -22.46 -22.84 14.47
C THR A 159 -21.83 -22.42 13.14
N LYS A 160 -22.19 -21.25 12.65
CA LYS A 160 -21.71 -20.73 11.38
C LYS A 160 -20.26 -20.22 11.47
N PRO A 161 -19.47 -20.31 10.39
CA PRO A 161 -18.15 -19.71 10.32
C PRO A 161 -18.16 -18.17 10.43
N THR A 162 -17.05 -17.63 10.91
CA THR A 162 -16.76 -16.19 10.91
C THR A 162 -15.59 -15.91 9.96
N LEU A 163 -15.62 -14.81 9.23
CA LEU A 163 -14.56 -14.32 8.37
C LEU A 163 -13.89 -13.11 9.02
N ASP A 164 -12.57 -13.11 9.15
CA ASP A 164 -11.80 -11.90 9.46
C ASP A 164 -11.43 -11.17 8.17
N PHE A 165 -11.98 -9.97 8.00
CA PHE A 165 -11.70 -9.08 6.88
C PHE A 165 -10.90 -7.87 7.39
N SER A 166 -9.57 -7.93 7.25
CA SER A 166 -8.66 -6.84 7.64
C SER A 166 -8.77 -6.43 9.13
N GLY A 167 -8.94 -7.41 10.03
CA GLY A 167 -9.10 -7.17 11.47
C GLY A 167 -10.53 -6.80 11.88
N SER A 168 -11.48 -6.83 10.94
CA SER A 168 -12.90 -6.68 11.22
C SER A 168 -13.61 -8.03 11.02
N PRO A 169 -14.20 -8.60 12.08
CA PRO A 169 -14.96 -9.84 11.96
C PRO A 169 -16.25 -9.61 11.16
N ALA A 170 -16.60 -10.62 10.38
CA ALA A 170 -17.86 -10.74 9.65
C ALA A 170 -18.50 -12.10 9.92
N HIS A 171 -19.78 -12.11 10.29
CA HIS A 171 -20.50 -13.34 10.60
C HIS A 171 -21.36 -13.78 9.44
N GLN A 172 -21.39 -15.09 9.19
CA GLN A 172 -22.24 -15.64 8.15
C GLN A 172 -23.72 -15.56 8.58
N VAL A 173 -24.57 -15.06 7.69
CA VAL A 173 -26.03 -14.91 7.89
C VAL A 173 -26.87 -15.92 7.14
#